data_AF-A0A1Y2W5M4-F1
#
_entry.id   AF-A0A1Y2W5M4-F1
#
_cell.length_a   1.000
_cell.length_b   1.000
_cell.length_c   1.000
_cell.angle_alpha   90.00
_cell.angle_beta   90.00
_cell.angle_gamma   90.00
#
_symmetry.space_group_name_H-M   'P 1'
#
loop_
_entity.id
_entity.type
_entity.pdbx_description
1 polymer ?
#
loop_
_entity_poly.entity_id
_entity_poly.type
_entity_poly.pdbx_seq_one_letter_code
_entity_poly.pdbx_strand_id
1 'polypeptide(L)'
;MGKFGSKSIAYRPGRLFPFYPPYQSPAKYWKGPFRFFDLPPELRDQILRLILLEWDSAQKDTVHLFLTCRRIYEEAASVFYYEVLLDNMHLKGTADPFLTGPLTRVSPRQYVRNLVIRFSLKEQINLFGETYGTALQEMAEKGRLQDLRLEVGSLFPNPDFWGFEDELSAYESIRVTNKAGKESFILAPLFITKAPFQNFLKFLDESKIPKITLFVDAEDHETFWCLFHRPHPSGKRCEGEWKGNSKMLKVQHSNLVKCFKGARAEKPTWIKDCNYTPIAPILRNATGNEET
;
A
#
# COMPACT_ATOMS: atom_id res chain seq x y z
N MET A 1 -39.55 61.16 6.54
CA MET A 1 -39.59 59.90 7.32
C MET A 1 -40.74 59.05 6.81
N GLY A 2 -40.46 57.95 6.12
CA GLY A 2 -41.47 57.00 5.65
C GLY A 2 -40.88 55.60 5.72
N LYS A 3 -41.37 54.81 6.67
CA LYS A 3 -40.84 53.48 7.03
C LYS A 3 -41.17 52.45 5.94
N PHE A 4 -40.15 51.75 5.45
CA PHE A 4 -40.30 50.47 4.76
C PHE A 4 -40.82 49.43 5.76
N GLY A 5 -42.11 49.08 5.64
CA GLY A 5 -42.73 47.99 6.39
C GLY A 5 -42.85 46.76 5.51
N SER A 6 -42.05 45.73 5.80
CA SER A 6 -42.21 44.38 5.27
C SER A 6 -43.58 43.82 5.67
N LYS A 7 -44.50 43.68 4.72
CA LYS A 7 -45.71 42.87 4.93
C LYS A 7 -45.34 41.41 4.67
N SER A 8 -45.28 40.64 5.75
CA SER A 8 -45.24 39.19 5.76
C SER A 8 -46.37 38.64 4.89
N ILE A 9 -46.01 37.88 3.85
CA ILE A 9 -46.96 37.10 3.06
C ILE A 9 -47.40 35.93 3.95
N ALA A 10 -48.60 36.04 4.53
CA ALA A 10 -49.24 34.92 5.19
C ALA A 10 -49.49 33.81 4.15
N TYR A 11 -48.95 32.62 4.41
CA TYR A 11 -49.23 31.43 3.61
C TYR A 11 -50.73 31.12 3.70
N ARG A 12 -51.45 31.32 2.59
CA ARG A 12 -52.82 30.83 2.42
C ARG A 12 -52.72 29.45 1.74
N PRO A 13 -53.23 28.36 2.35
CA PRO A 13 -53.34 27.08 1.65
C PRO A 13 -54.36 27.26 0.52
N GLY A 14 -53.85 27.45 -0.70
CA GLY A 14 -54.65 27.54 -1.92
C GLY A 14 -55.25 26.19 -2.26
N ARG A 15 -56.57 26.18 -2.48
CA ARG A 15 -57.31 25.05 -3.04
C ARG A 15 -56.79 24.74 -4.45
N LEU A 16 -56.26 23.52 -4.59
CA LEU A 16 -56.50 22.55 -5.67
C LEU A 16 -56.47 23.06 -7.13
N PHE A 17 -55.34 22.84 -7.80
CA PHE A 17 -55.34 22.50 -9.23
C PHE A 17 -55.89 21.06 -9.38
N PRO A 18 -56.86 20.79 -10.28
CA PRO A 18 -57.59 19.52 -10.29
C PRO A 18 -56.87 18.35 -10.98
N PHE A 19 -55.60 18.48 -11.38
CA PHE A 19 -54.90 17.47 -12.20
C PHE A 19 -53.56 16.95 -11.65
N TYR A 20 -53.20 17.30 -10.41
CA TYR A 20 -52.11 16.61 -9.73
C TYR A 20 -52.71 15.57 -8.77
N PRO A 21 -52.31 14.28 -8.84
CA PRO A 21 -52.68 13.35 -7.79
C PRO A 21 -52.23 13.96 -6.46
N PRO A 22 -53.08 13.91 -5.42
CA PRO A 22 -52.71 14.46 -4.12
C PRO A 22 -51.38 13.82 -3.72
N TYR A 23 -50.40 14.65 -3.35
CA TYR A 23 -49.17 14.17 -2.73
C TYR A 23 -49.60 13.38 -1.49
N GLN A 24 -49.66 12.05 -1.64
CA GLN A 24 -49.99 11.17 -0.55
C GLN A 24 -48.78 11.24 0.37
N SER A 25 -48.95 11.93 1.50
CA SER A 25 -47.98 11.88 2.58
C SER A 25 -47.61 10.41 2.82
N PRO A 26 -46.32 10.03 2.78
CA PRO A 26 -45.88 8.66 3.02
C PRO A 26 -46.30 8.12 4.40
N ALA A 27 -46.79 9.00 5.27
CA ALA A 27 -47.25 8.71 6.62
C ALA A 27 -48.32 7.59 6.71
N LYS A 28 -49.00 7.24 5.61
CA LYS A 28 -49.95 6.11 5.61
C LYS A 28 -49.29 4.73 5.84
N TYR A 29 -47.97 4.62 5.67
CA TYR A 29 -47.24 3.35 5.76
C TYR A 29 -46.35 3.22 7.01
N TRP A 30 -46.22 4.25 7.83
CA TRP A 30 -45.36 4.22 9.02
C TRP A 30 -46.16 4.11 10.32
N LYS A 31 -46.21 2.88 10.86
CA LYS A 31 -46.82 2.57 12.15
C LYS A 31 -45.74 2.58 13.26
N GLY A 32 -45.26 3.75 13.64
CA GLY A 32 -44.31 3.93 14.76
C GLY A 32 -43.06 4.72 14.41
N PRO A 33 -42.12 4.90 15.37
CA PRO A 33 -40.86 5.57 15.11
C PRO A 33 -40.05 4.79 14.07
N PHE A 34 -39.48 5.52 13.12
CA PHE A 34 -38.60 4.96 12.10
C PHE A 34 -37.39 4.29 12.76
N ARG A 35 -37.14 3.02 12.44
CA ARG A 35 -35.96 2.29 12.91
C ARG A 35 -34.93 2.27 11.80
N PHE A 36 -33.69 2.64 12.13
CA PHE A 36 -32.59 2.64 11.16
C PHE A 36 -32.39 1.29 10.47
N PHE A 37 -32.58 0.17 11.20
CA PHE A 37 -32.43 -1.17 10.64
C PHE A 37 -33.60 -1.65 9.77
N ASP A 38 -34.70 -0.90 9.70
CA ASP A 38 -35.79 -1.18 8.75
C ASP A 38 -35.42 -0.72 7.33
N LEU A 39 -34.36 0.09 7.18
CA LEU A 39 -33.79 0.42 5.88
C LEU A 39 -33.08 -0.79 5.26
N PRO A 40 -33.10 -0.95 3.92
CA PRO A 40 -32.20 -1.84 3.19
C PRO A 40 -30.72 -1.57 3.53
N PRO A 41 -29.87 -2.61 3.55
CA PRO A 41 -28.43 -2.45 3.81
C PRO A 41 -27.75 -1.40 2.94
N GLU A 42 -28.15 -1.28 1.68
CA GLU A 42 -27.59 -0.35 0.71
C GLU A 42 -27.87 1.10 1.11
N LEU A 43 -29.08 1.40 1.61
CA LEU A 43 -29.43 2.73 2.11
C LEU A 43 -28.72 3.03 3.44
N ARG A 44 -28.52 2.03 4.29
CA ARG A 44 -27.74 2.20 5.53
C ARG A 44 -26.27 2.50 5.21
N ASP A 45 -25.65 1.78 4.27
CA ASP A 45 -24.28 2.03 3.81
C ASP A 45 -24.11 3.46 3.27
N GLN A 46 -25.05 3.93 2.45
CA GLN A 46 -25.05 5.32 1.96
C GLN A 46 -25.11 6.35 3.09
N ILE A 47 -26.02 6.16 4.05
CA ILE A 47 -26.13 7.07 5.21
C ILE A 47 -24.83 7.04 6.03
N LEU A 48 -24.25 5.86 6.27
CA LEU A 48 -23.01 5.72 7.03
C LEU A 48 -21.83 6.39 6.30
N ARG A 49 -21.73 6.27 4.97
CA ARG A 49 -20.71 6.97 4.17
C ARG A 49 -20.82 8.48 4.30
N LEU A 50 -22.04 9.01 4.19
CA LEU A 50 -22.28 10.45 4.36
C LEU A 50 -21.81 10.91 5.74
N ILE A 51 -22.20 10.21 6.81
CA ILE A 51 -21.82 10.56 8.19
C ILE A 51 -20.31 10.44 8.42
N LEU A 52 -19.68 9.38 7.91
CA LEU A 52 -18.28 9.05 8.22
C LEU A 52 -17.25 9.77 7.36
N LEU A 53 -17.58 10.10 6.12
CA LEU A 53 -16.61 10.59 5.12
C LEU A 53 -16.89 12.02 4.66
N GLU A 54 -18.16 12.42 4.57
CA GLU A 54 -18.56 13.70 3.95
C GLU A 54 -19.02 14.73 4.97
N TRP A 55 -19.54 14.29 6.12
CA TRP A 55 -20.04 15.18 7.15
C TRP A 55 -18.89 15.74 7.97
N ASP A 56 -18.71 17.06 7.93
CA ASP A 56 -17.68 17.85 8.62
C ASP A 56 -17.87 17.89 10.17
N SER A 57 -18.57 16.89 10.72
CA SER A 57 -18.80 16.77 12.16
C SER A 57 -17.49 16.46 12.81
N ALA A 58 -17.14 17.27 13.81
CA ALA A 58 -16.03 17.01 14.71
C ALA A 58 -15.98 15.51 15.06
N GLN A 59 -14.79 14.92 14.97
CA GLN A 59 -14.46 13.49 15.16
C GLN A 59 -15.19 12.79 16.33
N LYS A 60 -15.71 13.55 17.31
CA LYS A 60 -16.51 13.09 18.45
C LYS A 60 -17.81 12.39 18.05
N ASP A 61 -18.53 12.88 17.04
CA ASP A 61 -19.83 12.29 16.64
C ASP A 61 -19.64 10.91 15.99
N THR A 62 -18.55 10.75 15.24
CA THR A 62 -18.14 9.48 14.64
C THR A 62 -17.85 8.40 15.69
N VAL A 63 -17.25 8.76 16.83
CA VAL A 63 -16.99 7.80 17.92
C VAL A 63 -18.29 7.26 18.52
N HIS A 64 -19.32 8.11 18.68
CA HIS A 64 -20.61 7.68 19.21
C HIS A 64 -21.31 6.65 18.33
N LEU A 65 -21.11 6.73 17.01
CA LEU A 65 -21.62 5.74 16.06
C LEU A 65 -21.06 4.34 16.36
N PHE A 66 -19.75 4.23 16.58
CA PHE A 66 -19.10 2.96 16.91
C PHE A 66 -19.55 2.37 18.26
N LEU A 67 -20.04 3.21 19.17
CA LEU A 67 -20.51 2.80 20.50
C LEU A 67 -22.01 2.45 20.55
N THR A 68 -22.74 2.60 19.44
CA THR A 68 -24.20 2.42 19.42
C THR A 68 -24.62 0.96 19.65
N CYS A 69 -24.20 0.06 18.77
CA CYS A 69 -24.38 -1.38 18.93
C CYS A 69 -23.43 -2.13 18.00
N ARG A 70 -23.27 -3.44 18.23
CA ARG A 70 -22.36 -4.29 17.44
C ARG A 70 -22.63 -4.23 15.92
N ARG A 71 -23.89 -4.23 15.51
CA ARG A 71 -24.25 -4.20 14.08
C ARG A 71 -23.90 -2.85 13.44
N ILE A 72 -24.15 -1.74 14.12
CA ILE A 72 -23.71 -0.41 13.64
C ILE A 72 -22.18 -0.36 13.59
N TYR A 73 -21.49 -0.88 14.61
CA TYR A 73 -20.03 -0.97 14.61
C TYR A 73 -19.52 -1.71 13.37
N GLU A 74 -20.05 -2.92 13.08
CA GLU A 74 -19.62 -3.73 11.94
C GLU A 74 -19.88 -3.03 10.58
N GLU A 75 -21.06 -2.42 10.40
CA GLU A 75 -21.43 -1.69 9.18
C GLU A 75 -20.57 -0.41 9.03
N ALA A 76 -20.39 0.37 10.10
CA ALA A 76 -19.59 1.60 10.11
C ALA A 76 -18.09 1.33 9.94
N ALA A 77 -17.54 0.31 10.62
CA ALA A 77 -16.12 -0.04 10.54
C ALA A 77 -15.73 -0.49 9.13
N SER A 78 -16.64 -1.17 8.43
CA SER A 78 -16.46 -1.57 7.03
C SER A 78 -16.32 -0.38 6.07
N VAL A 79 -16.90 0.77 6.43
CA VAL A 79 -16.82 2.02 5.67
C VAL A 79 -15.59 2.82 6.12
N PHE A 80 -15.46 3.06 7.42
CA PHE A 80 -14.43 3.94 7.98
C PHE A 80 -13.02 3.40 7.82
N TYR A 81 -12.82 2.09 8.05
CA TYR A 81 -11.51 1.45 7.92
C TYR A 81 -11.29 0.86 6.52
N TYR A 82 -12.11 1.20 5.54
CA TYR A 82 -12.02 0.64 4.19
C TYR A 82 -10.61 0.78 3.60
N GLU A 83 -9.99 1.94 3.81
CA GLU A 83 -8.60 2.23 3.46
C GLU A 83 -7.86 2.79 4.68
N VAL A 84 -6.69 2.21 4.98
CA VAL A 84 -5.85 2.64 6.11
C VAL A 84 -4.45 2.92 5.58
N LEU A 85 -3.91 4.08 5.95
CA LEU A 85 -2.52 4.46 5.73
C LEU A 85 -1.77 4.40 7.06
N LEU A 86 -0.72 3.58 7.11
CA LEU A 86 0.24 3.54 8.20
C LEU A 86 1.53 4.21 7.72
N ASP A 87 1.75 5.47 8.15
CA ASP A 87 3.00 6.17 7.89
C ASP A 87 4.00 5.88 9.02
N ASN A 88 4.77 4.81 8.81
CA ASN A 88 5.72 4.32 9.79
C ASN A 88 7.10 4.94 9.62
N MET A 89 7.29 5.94 8.76
CA MET A 89 8.61 6.52 8.47
C MET A 89 9.33 7.05 9.72
N HIS A 90 8.59 7.37 10.79
CA HIS A 90 9.10 7.87 12.06
C HIS A 90 9.37 6.78 13.11
N LEU A 91 8.95 5.53 12.87
CA LEU A 91 9.09 4.41 13.79
C LEU A 91 10.44 3.71 13.56
N LYS A 92 11.46 4.13 14.30
CA LYS A 92 12.85 3.64 14.23
C LYS A 92 13.01 2.23 14.81
N GLY A 93 12.61 1.19 14.08
CA GLY A 93 12.65 -0.20 14.56
C GLY A 93 11.44 -0.66 15.36
N THR A 94 10.61 0.27 15.82
CA THR A 94 9.41 -0.04 16.59
C THR A 94 8.28 -0.50 15.68
N ALA A 95 7.60 -1.57 16.07
CA ALA A 95 6.45 -2.08 15.35
C ALA A 95 5.20 -1.20 15.57
N ASP A 96 4.44 -0.99 14.50
CA ASP A 96 3.21 -0.20 14.52
C ASP A 96 2.17 -0.86 15.47
N PRO A 97 1.66 -0.13 16.48
CA PRO A 97 0.65 -0.63 17.42
C PRO A 97 -0.62 -1.16 16.76
N PHE A 98 -1.01 -0.60 15.61
CA PHE A 98 -2.13 -1.09 14.81
C PHE A 98 -1.92 -2.53 14.37
N LEU A 99 -0.71 -2.88 13.94
CA LEU A 99 -0.35 -4.21 13.46
C LEU A 99 0.06 -5.17 14.59
N THR A 100 0.47 -4.66 15.76
CA THR A 100 0.90 -5.50 16.90
C THR A 100 -0.15 -5.72 17.99
N GLY A 101 -1.25 -4.97 17.97
CA GLY A 101 -2.32 -5.12 18.94
C GLY A 101 -2.97 -6.52 18.93
N PRO A 102 -3.78 -6.87 19.94
CA PRO A 102 -4.56 -8.09 19.93
C PRO A 102 -5.65 -8.05 18.87
N LEU A 103 -5.97 -9.21 18.29
CA LEU A 103 -7.11 -9.37 17.39
C LEU A 103 -8.35 -9.76 18.20
N THR A 104 -9.31 -8.85 18.26
CA THR A 104 -10.62 -9.04 18.87
C THR A 104 -11.70 -8.91 17.80
N ARG A 105 -12.95 -9.28 18.11
CA ARG A 105 -14.10 -9.13 17.20
C ARG A 105 -14.42 -7.67 16.82
N VAL A 106 -13.87 -6.73 17.59
CA VAL A 106 -14.02 -5.28 17.37
C VAL A 106 -12.68 -4.64 17.04
N SER A 107 -11.71 -5.41 16.54
CA SER A 107 -10.44 -4.85 16.09
C SER A 107 -10.62 -4.22 14.72
N PRO A 108 -10.23 -2.95 14.53
CA PRO A 108 -10.31 -2.25 13.24
C PRO A 108 -9.71 -3.03 12.07
N ARG A 109 -8.59 -3.74 12.34
CA ARG A 109 -7.88 -4.62 11.38
C ARG A 109 -8.77 -5.63 10.65
N GLN A 110 -9.88 -6.07 11.25
CA GLN A 110 -10.79 -7.02 10.60
C GLN A 110 -11.58 -6.40 9.43
N TYR A 111 -11.70 -5.08 9.41
CA TYR A 111 -12.52 -4.34 8.44
C TYR A 111 -11.69 -3.66 7.35
N VAL A 112 -10.37 -3.67 7.49
CA VAL A 112 -9.45 -3.09 6.50
C VAL A 112 -9.51 -3.87 5.20
N ARG A 113 -9.82 -3.17 4.11
CA ARG A 113 -9.81 -3.75 2.76
C ARG A 113 -8.56 -3.37 1.98
N ASN A 114 -8.11 -2.13 2.11
CA ASN A 114 -6.92 -1.62 1.46
C ASN A 114 -5.97 -1.07 2.54
N LEU A 115 -4.76 -1.60 2.60
CA LEU A 115 -3.75 -1.17 3.56
C LEU A 115 -2.55 -0.61 2.81
N VAL A 116 -2.16 0.62 3.14
CA VAL A 116 -0.92 1.23 2.69
C VAL A 116 0.03 1.31 3.88
N ILE A 117 1.22 0.73 3.76
CA ILE A 117 2.29 0.83 4.76
C ILE A 117 3.45 1.56 4.13
N ARG A 118 3.76 2.75 4.63
CA ARG A 118 4.95 3.52 4.27
C ARG A 118 6.01 3.31 5.34
N PHE A 119 7.20 2.85 4.97
CA PHE A 119 8.24 2.49 5.93
C PHE A 119 9.65 2.71 5.38
N SER A 120 10.60 2.89 6.30
CA SER A 120 12.03 2.84 5.99
C SER A 120 12.50 1.39 5.99
N LEU A 121 13.16 0.98 4.89
CA LEU A 121 13.62 -0.40 4.75
C LEU A 121 14.63 -0.77 5.84
N LYS A 122 15.57 0.11 6.22
CA LYS A 122 16.55 -0.14 7.31
C LYS A 122 15.88 -0.54 8.60
N GLU A 123 14.89 0.27 8.95
CA GLU A 123 14.35 0.32 10.29
C GLU A 123 13.29 -0.77 10.47
N GLN A 124 12.58 -1.16 9.41
CA GLN A 124 11.35 -1.97 9.57
C GLN A 124 11.30 -3.25 8.75
N ILE A 125 12.27 -3.53 7.88
CA ILE A 125 12.20 -4.72 7.03
C ILE A 125 12.16 -6.02 7.84
N ASN A 126 12.83 -6.08 8.99
CA ASN A 126 12.80 -7.22 9.90
C ASN A 126 11.37 -7.52 10.41
N LEU A 127 10.54 -6.49 10.59
CA LEU A 127 9.19 -6.63 11.13
C LEU A 127 8.26 -7.43 10.21
N PHE A 128 8.50 -7.45 8.89
CA PHE A 128 7.69 -8.24 7.95
C PHE A 128 7.86 -9.75 8.12
N GLY A 129 9.05 -10.20 8.52
CA GLY A 129 9.33 -11.60 8.82
C GLY A 129 8.83 -12.03 10.19
N GLU A 130 8.86 -11.12 11.16
CA GLU A 130 8.69 -11.44 12.58
C GLU A 130 7.27 -11.14 13.07
N THR A 131 6.76 -9.94 12.80
CA THR A 131 5.59 -9.39 13.50
C THR A 131 4.45 -9.05 12.54
N TYR A 132 4.72 -8.25 11.51
CA TYR A 132 3.71 -7.82 10.54
C TYR A 132 3.23 -8.98 9.67
N GLY A 133 4.10 -9.94 9.32
CA GLY A 133 3.73 -11.08 8.47
C GLY A 133 2.51 -11.82 9.01
N THR A 134 2.52 -12.16 10.30
CA THR A 134 1.40 -12.84 10.98
C THR A 134 0.14 -11.98 10.98
N ALA A 135 0.25 -10.71 11.39
CA ALA A 135 -0.91 -9.82 11.44
C ALA A 135 -1.56 -9.61 10.06
N LEU A 136 -0.76 -9.42 9.02
CA LEU A 136 -1.23 -9.21 7.64
C LEU A 136 -1.87 -10.47 7.06
N GLN A 137 -1.34 -11.65 7.37
CA GLN A 137 -1.96 -12.91 6.99
C GLN A 137 -3.31 -13.09 7.68
N GLU A 138 -3.41 -12.78 8.98
CA GLU A 138 -4.70 -12.85 9.69
C GLU A 138 -5.72 -11.86 9.11
N MET A 139 -5.29 -10.66 8.73
CA MET A 139 -6.16 -9.67 8.07
C MET A 139 -6.66 -10.15 6.70
N ALA A 140 -5.88 -10.96 5.99
CA ALA A 140 -6.30 -11.55 4.70
C ALA A 140 -7.18 -12.80 4.86
N GLU A 141 -6.84 -13.70 5.80
CA GLU A 141 -7.54 -14.97 5.98
C GLU A 141 -8.83 -14.84 6.78
N LYS A 142 -8.81 -14.01 7.84
CA LYS A 142 -9.94 -13.84 8.78
C LYS A 142 -10.61 -12.47 8.63
N GLY A 143 -9.90 -11.50 8.08
CA GLY A 143 -10.40 -10.14 7.85
C GLY A 143 -10.91 -9.93 6.43
N ARG A 144 -10.77 -8.69 5.95
CA ARG A 144 -11.24 -8.27 4.63
C ARG A 144 -10.12 -7.72 3.74
N LEU A 145 -8.85 -7.91 4.11
CA LEU A 145 -7.74 -7.33 3.36
C LEU A 145 -7.69 -7.92 1.95
N GLN A 146 -7.71 -7.04 0.95
CA GLN A 146 -7.66 -7.38 -0.46
C GLN A 146 -6.43 -6.77 -1.16
N ASP A 147 -6.05 -5.55 -0.77
CA ASP A 147 -4.92 -4.84 -1.35
C ASP A 147 -3.94 -4.41 -0.24
N LEU A 148 -2.68 -4.83 -0.37
CA LEU A 148 -1.57 -4.35 0.42
C LEU A 148 -0.62 -3.56 -0.48
N ARG A 149 -0.47 -2.28 -0.19
CA ARG A 149 0.52 -1.40 -0.81
C ARG A 149 1.65 -1.13 0.17
N LEU A 150 2.85 -1.52 -0.23
CA LEU A 150 4.08 -1.29 0.49
C LEU A 150 4.83 -0.15 -0.18
N GLU A 151 5.13 0.89 0.58
CA GLU A 151 5.88 2.04 0.11
C GLU A 151 7.18 2.12 0.88
N VAL A 152 8.27 1.80 0.21
CA VAL A 152 9.60 2.05 0.72
C VAL A 152 9.87 3.53 0.53
N GLY A 153 9.86 4.26 1.63
CA GLY A 153 10.32 5.65 1.65
C GLY A 153 11.79 5.73 2.00
N SER A 154 12.32 6.96 1.93
CA SER A 154 13.71 7.35 2.20
C SER A 154 14.73 6.77 1.22
N LEU A 155 15.84 7.51 1.08
CA LEU A 155 16.94 7.21 0.17
C LEU A 155 17.56 5.83 0.47
N PHE A 156 17.02 4.79 -0.15
CA PHE A 156 17.47 3.42 0.00
C PHE A 156 17.51 2.71 -1.35
N PRO A 157 18.67 2.18 -1.77
CA PRO A 157 19.98 2.28 -1.12
C PRO A 157 20.67 3.63 -1.44
N ASN A 158 21.03 4.46 -0.44
CA ASN A 158 21.80 5.71 -0.66
C ASN A 158 23.19 5.66 0.00
N PRO A 159 24.27 6.10 -0.66
CA PRO A 159 25.59 6.35 -0.04
C PRO A 159 25.60 6.84 1.43
N ASP A 160 24.79 7.84 1.79
CA ASP A 160 24.72 8.40 3.16
C ASP A 160 24.06 7.47 4.18
N PHE A 161 23.20 6.56 3.71
CA PHE A 161 22.66 5.46 4.51
C PHE A 161 23.77 4.49 4.95
N TRP A 162 24.81 4.37 4.13
CA TRP A 162 25.91 3.41 4.20
C TRP A 162 27.13 3.94 4.93
N GLY A 163 26.98 5.08 5.63
CA GLY A 163 28.03 5.85 6.31
C GLY A 163 29.29 5.06 6.62
N PHE A 164 30.23 5.05 5.67
CA PHE A 164 31.62 4.54 5.71
C PHE A 164 31.95 3.25 6.50
N GLU A 165 31.00 2.48 7.01
CA GLU A 165 31.25 1.31 7.88
C GLU A 165 30.32 0.11 7.63
N ASP A 166 29.40 0.14 6.65
CA ASP A 166 28.60 -1.04 6.32
C ASP A 166 29.07 -1.68 4.99
N GLU A 167 29.79 -2.81 5.10
CA GLU A 167 30.18 -3.71 3.99
C GLU A 167 28.97 -4.15 3.13
N LEU A 168 27.74 -3.92 3.61
CA LEU A 168 26.47 -4.35 3.00
C LEU A 168 26.11 -3.68 1.67
N SER A 169 26.80 -2.59 1.35
CA SER A 169 26.63 -1.81 0.11
C SER A 169 27.53 -2.28 -1.04
N ALA A 170 28.58 -3.05 -0.74
CA ALA A 170 29.47 -3.57 -1.76
C ALA A 170 28.68 -4.50 -2.68
N TYR A 171 28.69 -4.17 -3.97
CA TYR A 171 28.20 -5.07 -5.00
C TYR A 171 29.23 -6.18 -5.14
N GLU A 172 28.89 -7.34 -4.59
CA GLU A 172 29.73 -8.53 -4.63
C GLU A 172 29.09 -9.60 -5.52
N SER A 173 29.90 -10.58 -5.91
CA SER A 173 29.39 -11.78 -6.56
C SER A 173 28.62 -12.58 -5.52
N ILE A 174 27.29 -12.52 -5.60
CA ILE A 174 26.40 -13.22 -4.68
C ILE A 174 25.90 -14.49 -5.34
N ARG A 175 26.00 -15.59 -4.61
CA ARG A 175 25.46 -16.87 -5.03
C ARG A 175 23.97 -16.91 -4.77
N VAL A 176 23.20 -17.22 -5.80
CA VAL A 176 21.75 -17.42 -5.72
C VAL A 176 21.38 -18.79 -6.28
N THR A 177 20.48 -19.47 -5.57
CA THR A 177 19.90 -20.74 -6.04
C THR A 177 18.59 -20.45 -6.74
N ASN A 178 18.46 -20.82 -8.01
CA ASN A 178 17.19 -20.67 -8.71
C ASN A 178 16.18 -21.77 -8.31
N LYS A 179 14.92 -21.65 -8.75
CA LYS A 179 13.86 -22.64 -8.45
C LYS A 179 14.18 -24.06 -8.93
N ALA A 180 15.10 -24.22 -9.89
CA ALA A 180 15.54 -25.52 -10.39
C ALA A 180 16.73 -26.10 -9.60
N GLY A 181 17.13 -25.46 -8.49
CA GLY A 181 18.28 -25.88 -7.69
C GLY A 181 19.64 -25.57 -8.33
N LYS A 182 19.66 -24.90 -9.49
CA LYS A 182 20.89 -24.51 -10.17
C LYS A 182 21.41 -23.21 -9.56
N GLU A 183 22.66 -23.22 -9.13
CA GLU A 183 23.35 -22.05 -8.61
C GLU A 183 23.76 -21.13 -9.77
N SER A 184 23.61 -19.82 -9.54
CA SER A 184 24.07 -18.76 -10.43
C SER A 184 24.68 -17.63 -9.60
N PHE A 185 25.61 -16.90 -10.21
CA PHE A 185 26.23 -15.73 -9.60
C PHE A 185 25.64 -14.46 -10.19
N ILE A 186 25.33 -13.52 -9.32
CA ILE A 186 24.85 -12.20 -9.70
C ILE A 186 25.61 -11.14 -8.92
N LEU A 187 25.83 -10.00 -9.56
CA LEU A 187 26.39 -8.84 -8.88
C LEU A 187 25.25 -8.11 -8.17
N ALA A 188 25.27 -8.06 -6.84
CA ALA A 188 24.24 -7.38 -6.06
C ALA A 188 24.76 -6.92 -4.70
N PRO A 189 24.07 -5.98 -4.02
CA PRO A 189 24.48 -5.52 -2.69
C PRO A 189 24.40 -6.63 -1.65
N LEU A 190 25.39 -6.74 -0.78
CA LEU A 190 25.46 -7.75 0.28
C LEU A 190 24.21 -7.79 1.20
N PHE A 191 23.49 -6.67 1.39
CA PHE A 191 22.27 -6.65 2.21
C PHE A 191 21.22 -7.66 1.74
N ILE A 192 21.18 -8.03 0.45
CA ILE A 192 20.19 -8.99 -0.06
C ILE A 192 20.35 -10.36 0.61
N THR A 193 21.54 -10.69 1.11
CA THR A 193 21.83 -11.97 1.77
C THR A 193 21.41 -12.01 3.23
N LYS A 194 21.05 -10.86 3.82
CA LYS A 194 20.74 -10.75 5.24
C LYS A 194 19.35 -11.30 5.55
N ALA A 195 19.22 -11.90 6.74
CA ALA A 195 17.98 -12.53 7.19
C ALA A 195 16.75 -11.60 7.11
N PRO A 196 16.81 -10.31 7.51
CA PRO A 196 15.66 -9.41 7.39
C PRO A 196 15.15 -9.27 5.95
N PHE A 197 16.05 -9.10 4.98
CA PHE A 197 15.67 -8.99 3.57
C PHE A 197 15.15 -10.31 3.00
N GLN A 198 15.80 -11.43 3.32
CA GLN A 198 15.33 -12.75 2.91
C GLN A 198 13.95 -13.10 3.48
N ASN A 199 13.68 -12.72 4.74
CA ASN A 199 12.37 -12.89 5.36
C ASN A 199 11.30 -12.01 4.69
N PHE A 200 11.66 -10.79 4.30
CA PHE A 200 10.77 -9.92 3.53
C PHE A 200 10.42 -10.52 2.16
N LEU A 201 11.41 -11.05 1.42
CA LEU A 201 11.15 -11.76 0.16
C LEU A 201 10.27 -12.99 0.36
N LYS A 202 10.50 -13.74 1.45
CA LYS A 202 9.67 -14.89 1.83
C LYS A 202 8.22 -14.46 2.07
N PHE A 203 8.00 -13.36 2.81
CA PHE A 203 6.68 -12.78 3.01
C PHE A 203 6.01 -12.41 1.67
N LEU A 204 6.72 -11.74 0.76
CA LEU A 204 6.17 -11.36 -0.54
C LEU A 204 5.79 -12.56 -1.42
N ASP A 205 6.51 -13.68 -1.31
CA ASP A 205 6.30 -14.90 -2.10
C ASP A 205 5.19 -15.78 -1.54
N GLU A 206 5.10 -15.89 -0.22
CA GLU A 206 4.25 -16.88 0.47
C GLU A 206 2.97 -16.27 1.07
N SER A 207 2.83 -14.95 1.04
CA SER A 207 1.62 -14.28 1.52
C SER A 207 0.40 -14.62 0.67
N LYS A 208 -0.72 -14.91 1.35
CA LYS A 208 -2.03 -15.18 0.73
C LYS A 208 -2.86 -13.91 0.50
N ILE A 209 -2.26 -12.72 0.66
CA ILE A 209 -2.95 -11.46 0.39
C ILE A 209 -3.26 -11.39 -1.11
N PRO A 210 -4.53 -11.13 -1.52
CA PRO A 210 -4.93 -11.22 -2.92
C PRO A 210 -4.12 -10.34 -3.87
N LYS A 211 -3.74 -9.14 -3.42
CA LYS A 211 -2.91 -8.21 -4.19
C LYS A 211 -1.89 -7.54 -3.29
N ILE A 212 -0.62 -7.69 -3.65
CA ILE A 212 0.50 -6.95 -3.05
C ILE A 212 1.09 -6.05 -4.12
N THR A 213 1.34 -4.79 -3.77
CA THR A 213 2.07 -3.85 -4.61
C THR A 213 3.20 -3.22 -3.83
N LEU A 214 4.39 -3.17 -4.45
CA LEU A 214 5.58 -2.57 -3.86
C LEU A 214 5.91 -1.31 -4.65
N PHE A 215 6.13 -0.22 -3.94
CA PHE A 215 6.55 1.06 -4.48
C PHE A 215 7.81 1.54 -3.77
N VAL A 216 8.64 2.25 -4.52
CA VAL A 216 9.83 2.96 -4.03
C VAL A 216 9.73 4.41 -4.48
N ASP A 217 10.38 5.31 -3.75
CA ASP A 217 10.49 6.70 -4.20
C ASP A 217 11.23 6.77 -5.55
N ALA A 218 10.78 7.64 -6.44
CA ALA A 218 11.38 7.85 -7.74
C ALA A 218 12.75 8.53 -7.64
N GLU A 219 12.99 9.31 -6.59
CA GLU A 219 14.30 9.91 -6.33
C GLU A 219 15.32 8.85 -5.86
N ASP A 220 14.84 7.76 -5.26
CA ASP A 220 15.66 6.79 -4.52
C ASP A 220 15.85 5.46 -5.25
N HIS A 221 15.35 5.36 -6.48
CA HIS A 221 15.31 4.09 -7.20
C HIS A 221 16.62 3.74 -7.92
N GLU A 222 17.58 4.67 -8.01
CA GLU A 222 18.82 4.50 -8.75
C GLU A 222 19.55 3.23 -8.30
N THR A 223 20.26 2.58 -9.23
CA THR A 223 21.00 1.32 -9.02
C THR A 223 20.08 0.11 -8.76
N PHE A 224 19.77 -0.19 -7.51
CA PHE A 224 19.15 -1.45 -7.10
C PHE A 224 17.71 -1.58 -7.59
N TRP A 225 16.86 -0.58 -7.34
CA TRP A 225 15.44 -0.65 -7.71
C TRP A 225 15.19 -0.43 -9.20
N CYS A 226 16.13 0.22 -9.89
CA CYS A 226 16.15 0.47 -11.33
C CYS A 226 15.89 -0.81 -12.15
N LEU A 227 16.46 -1.93 -11.69
CA LEU A 227 16.32 -3.24 -12.35
C LEU A 227 14.91 -3.85 -12.23
N PHE A 228 14.07 -3.36 -11.31
CA PHE A 228 12.83 -4.01 -10.94
C PHE A 228 11.58 -3.15 -11.11
N HIS A 229 11.70 -1.84 -11.31
CA HIS A 229 10.52 -1.02 -11.55
C HIS A 229 9.97 -1.21 -12.97
N ARG A 230 8.72 -0.81 -13.18
CA ARG A 230 8.10 -0.86 -14.52
C ARG A 230 8.83 0.08 -15.50
N PRO A 231 9.01 -0.33 -16.77
CA PRO A 231 9.59 0.53 -17.79
C PRO A 231 8.81 1.84 -17.93
N HIS A 232 9.50 2.89 -18.36
CA HIS A 232 8.85 4.17 -18.63
C HIS A 232 7.78 3.99 -19.73
N PRO A 233 6.62 4.69 -19.68
CA PRO A 233 5.58 4.60 -20.71
C PRO A 233 6.07 4.91 -22.14
N SER A 234 7.13 5.72 -22.28
CA SER A 234 7.76 6.04 -23.57
C SER A 234 8.73 4.96 -24.07
N GLY A 235 8.89 3.84 -23.36
CA GLY A 235 9.80 2.75 -23.72
C GLY A 235 11.29 3.03 -23.49
N LYS A 236 11.65 4.24 -23.02
CA LYS A 236 13.04 4.57 -22.67
C LYS A 236 13.49 3.79 -21.44
N ARG A 237 14.76 3.34 -21.47
CA ARG A 237 15.40 2.73 -20.30
C ARG A 237 15.57 3.78 -19.21
N CYS A 238 15.35 3.36 -17.97
CA CYS A 238 15.69 4.15 -16.80
C CYS A 238 17.19 3.94 -16.59
N GLU A 239 18.01 4.91 -16.99
CA GLU A 239 19.47 4.83 -16.87
C GLU A 239 19.87 5.38 -15.49
N GLY A 240 19.22 4.90 -14.43
CA GLY A 240 19.36 5.43 -13.07
C GLY A 240 18.53 6.68 -12.77
N GLU A 241 18.15 7.46 -13.79
CA GLU A 241 17.29 8.64 -13.63
C GLU A 241 15.85 8.39 -14.09
N TRP A 242 14.90 8.67 -13.20
CA TRP A 242 13.48 8.61 -13.53
C TRP A 242 13.03 9.91 -14.20
N LYS A 243 12.57 9.80 -15.46
CA LYS A 243 12.13 10.94 -16.29
C LYS A 243 10.61 11.08 -16.38
N GLY A 244 9.87 10.32 -15.57
CA GLY A 244 8.40 10.36 -15.56
C GLY A 244 7.85 11.27 -14.47
N ASN A 245 6.54 11.53 -14.52
CA ASN A 245 5.88 12.46 -13.59
C ASN A 245 5.50 11.84 -12.23
N SER A 246 5.68 10.52 -12.07
CA SER A 246 5.33 9.83 -10.82
C SER A 246 6.44 9.98 -9.79
N LYS A 247 6.07 10.35 -8.55
CA LYS A 247 6.98 10.36 -7.40
C LYS A 247 7.24 8.97 -6.81
N MET A 248 6.37 8.00 -7.09
CA MET A 248 6.51 6.62 -6.62
C MET A 248 6.57 5.67 -7.81
N LEU A 249 7.54 4.76 -7.80
CA LEU A 249 7.73 3.77 -8.86
C LEU A 249 7.26 2.41 -8.41
N LYS A 250 6.39 1.80 -9.21
CA LYS A 250 5.91 0.44 -8.94
C LYS A 250 7.01 -0.56 -9.28
N VAL A 251 7.43 -1.33 -8.27
CA VAL A 251 8.39 -2.42 -8.36
C VAL A 251 7.69 -3.74 -8.68
N GLN A 252 8.25 -4.51 -9.61
CA GLN A 252 7.86 -5.87 -9.91
C GLN A 252 8.43 -6.81 -8.85
N HIS A 253 7.79 -6.85 -7.68
CA HIS A 253 8.26 -7.65 -6.53
C HIS A 253 8.40 -9.15 -6.86
N SER A 254 7.62 -9.68 -7.80
CA SER A 254 7.76 -11.07 -8.27
C SER A 254 9.13 -11.34 -8.93
N ASN A 255 9.68 -10.37 -9.67
CA ASN A 255 11.02 -10.48 -10.24
C ASN A 255 12.08 -10.36 -9.14
N LEU A 256 11.87 -9.48 -8.17
CA LEU A 256 12.76 -9.34 -7.00
C LEU A 256 12.89 -10.67 -6.25
N VAL A 257 11.75 -11.30 -5.93
CA VAL A 257 11.70 -12.62 -5.28
C VAL A 257 12.41 -13.67 -6.15
N LYS A 258 12.10 -13.71 -7.46
CA LYS A 258 12.72 -14.68 -8.38
C LYS A 258 14.24 -14.54 -8.46
N CYS A 259 14.76 -13.31 -8.43
CA CYS A 259 16.18 -13.02 -8.57
C CYS A 259 16.97 -13.21 -7.28
N PHE A 260 16.37 -13.02 -6.11
CA PHE A 260 17.11 -12.91 -4.86
C PHE A 260 16.68 -13.86 -3.74
N LYS A 261 15.56 -14.61 -3.88
CA LYS A 261 15.16 -15.59 -2.85
C LYS A 261 16.24 -16.66 -2.70
N GLY A 262 16.70 -16.87 -1.46
CA GLY A 262 17.75 -17.84 -1.14
C GLY A 262 19.17 -17.36 -1.45
N ALA A 263 19.39 -16.05 -1.67
CA ALA A 263 20.71 -15.48 -1.84
C ALA A 263 21.59 -15.71 -0.60
N ARG A 264 22.85 -16.11 -0.81
CA ARG A 264 23.83 -16.35 0.25
C ARG A 264 25.14 -15.65 -0.09
N ALA A 265 25.74 -15.03 0.92
CA ALA A 265 27.09 -14.48 0.80
C ALA A 265 28.08 -15.64 0.62
N GLU A 266 28.95 -15.53 -0.38
CA GLU A 266 30.09 -16.43 -0.52
C GLU A 266 31.23 -15.86 0.34
N LYS A 267 31.89 -16.71 1.15
CA LYS A 267 33.19 -16.29 1.70
C LYS A 267 34.13 -16.18 0.51
N PRO A 268 34.90 -15.08 0.33
CA PRO A 268 35.90 -15.03 -0.72
C PRO A 268 36.86 -16.20 -0.53
N THR A 269 36.70 -17.24 -1.36
CA THR A 269 37.77 -18.20 -1.59
C THR A 269 38.81 -17.39 -2.32
N TRP A 270 39.88 -17.02 -1.61
CA TRP A 270 41.12 -16.57 -2.23
C TRP A 270 41.62 -17.71 -3.12
N ILE A 271 41.10 -17.77 -4.34
CA ILE A 271 41.63 -18.62 -5.39
C ILE A 271 42.89 -17.92 -5.85
N LYS A 272 44.03 -18.45 -5.37
CA LYS A 272 45.30 -18.33 -6.08
C LYS A 272 45.05 -18.70 -7.54
N ASP A 273 45.48 -17.80 -8.42
CA ASP A 273 45.63 -18.02 -9.86
C ASP A 273 44.34 -18.31 -10.63
N CYS A 274 43.75 -17.28 -11.24
CA CYS A 274 43.12 -17.42 -12.57
C CYS A 274 43.00 -16.03 -13.23
N ASN A 275 43.67 -15.89 -14.37
CA ASN A 275 43.64 -14.72 -15.25
C ASN A 275 42.20 -14.33 -15.62
N TYR A 276 41.74 -13.19 -15.12
CA TYR A 276 40.47 -12.60 -15.51
C TYR A 276 40.63 -11.94 -16.89
N THR A 277 39.98 -12.49 -17.92
CA THR A 277 39.72 -11.74 -19.16
C THR A 277 38.29 -11.20 -19.07
N PRO A 278 38.08 -9.87 -19.09
CA PRO A 278 36.74 -9.31 -19.03
C PRO A 278 35.97 -9.65 -20.32
N ILE A 279 34.78 -10.23 -20.19
CA ILE A 279 33.83 -10.34 -21.30
C ILE A 279 33.23 -8.95 -21.52
N ALA A 280 33.60 -8.33 -22.64
CA ALA A 280 33.00 -7.08 -23.11
C ALA A 280 31.50 -7.25 -23.42
N PRO A 281 30.67 -6.21 -23.24
CA PRO A 281 29.26 -6.29 -23.58
C PRO A 281 29.10 -6.44 -25.10
N ILE A 282 28.29 -7.44 -25.47
CA ILE A 282 27.87 -7.74 -26.83
C ILE A 282 27.05 -6.55 -27.36
N LEU A 283 27.67 -5.72 -28.21
CA LEU A 283 27.01 -4.77 -29.10
C LEU A 283 27.62 -4.90 -30.50
N ARG A 284 27.03 -5.78 -31.32
CA ARG A 284 27.10 -5.88 -32.79
C ARG A 284 25.87 -6.67 -33.24
N ASN A 285 25.12 -6.38 -34.30
CA ASN A 285 25.27 -5.50 -35.46
C ASN A 285 23.89 -5.27 -36.12
N ALA A 286 23.75 -4.18 -36.87
CA ALA A 286 23.14 -4.05 -38.21
C ALA A 286 22.77 -2.57 -38.41
N THR A 287 23.07 -1.81 -39.46
CA THR A 287 23.69 -1.91 -40.81
C THR A 287 23.61 -0.43 -41.29
N GLY A 288 24.63 0.23 -41.82
CA GLY A 288 25.31 -0.03 -43.08
C GLY A 288 25.37 1.28 -43.90
N ASN A 289 26.54 1.52 -44.51
CA ASN A 289 26.78 2.28 -45.76
C ASN A 289 26.53 3.81 -45.76
N GLU A 290 27.34 4.67 -46.39
CA GLU A 290 28.50 4.54 -47.29
C GLU A 290 29.15 5.94 -47.44
N GLU A 291 30.47 5.96 -47.64
CA GLU A 291 31.25 6.78 -48.61
C GLU A 291 30.74 8.21 -48.93
N THR A 292 31.45 9.31 -48.65
CA THR A 292 32.79 9.72 -49.13
C THR A 292 33.24 10.95 -48.34
#